data_AF-A0A7X7L287-F1
#
_entry.id   AF-A0A7X7L287-F1
#
_cell.length_a   1.000
_cell.length_b   1.000
_cell.length_c   1.000
_cell.angle_alpha   90.00
_cell.angle_beta   90.00
_cell.angle_gamma   90.00
#
_symmetry.space_group_name_H-M   'P 1'
#
loop_
_entity.id
_entity.type
_entity.pdbx_description
1 polymer ?
#
loop_
_entity_poly.entity_id
_entity_poly.type
_entity_poly.pdbx_seq_one_letter_code
_entity_poly.pdbx_strand_id
1 'polypeptide(L)'
;MPKLTEEEQDEVLRATRKKLQGRWPIANACALMARGWLISAAKVILRIAVVLYTLYYALFFWQLSTDDGPFTGSPRSDCPRRAADQYFVLRDDQQLLVFDPEPGEVAPTVALQKASGEVEWCIYAVGMENTAVYKLRFVGTRWHPIPFMPPYVRGWVNWSYGSERMTWSIGHGGKLNWYKYSW
;
A
#
# COMPACT_ATOMS: atom_id res chain seq x y z
N MET A 1 -70.01 -8.93 -9.61
CA MET A 1 -68.94 -9.57 -10.40
C MET A 1 -69.28 -11.06 -10.51
N PRO A 2 -69.43 -11.62 -11.72
CA PRO A 2 -69.65 -13.05 -11.87
C PRO A 2 -68.42 -13.82 -11.40
N LYS A 3 -68.61 -14.89 -10.61
CA LYS A 3 -67.55 -15.83 -10.21
C LYS A 3 -67.39 -16.84 -11.34
N LEU A 4 -66.17 -17.00 -11.85
CA LEU A 4 -65.84 -18.06 -12.82
C LEU A 4 -66.15 -19.43 -12.23
N THR A 5 -66.65 -20.33 -13.07
CA THR A 5 -66.86 -21.73 -12.71
C THR A 5 -65.52 -22.46 -12.56
N GLU A 6 -65.49 -23.59 -11.83
CA GLU A 6 -64.26 -24.37 -11.62
C GLU A 6 -63.63 -24.82 -12.96
N GLU A 7 -64.44 -25.15 -13.97
CA GLU A 7 -63.96 -25.51 -15.30
C GLU A 7 -63.24 -24.36 -16.01
N GLU A 8 -63.77 -23.13 -15.92
CA GLU A 8 -63.14 -21.96 -16.53
C GLU A 8 -61.82 -21.61 -15.83
N GLN A 9 -61.74 -21.80 -14.51
CA GLN A 9 -60.49 -21.62 -13.76
C GLN A 9 -59.43 -22.63 -14.20
N ASP A 10 -59.82 -23.89 -14.39
CA ASP A 10 -58.92 -24.95 -14.85
C ASP A 10 -58.45 -24.76 -16.29
N GLU A 11 -59.30 -24.20 -17.15
CA GLU A 11 -58.94 -23.88 -18.53
C GLU A 11 -57.95 -22.69 -18.58
N VAL A 12 -58.19 -21.64 -17.77
CA VAL A 12 -57.26 -20.52 -17.63
C VAL A 12 -55.92 -20.98 -17.07
N LEU A 13 -55.91 -21.88 -16.07
CA LEU A 13 -54.68 -22.45 -15.53
C LEU A 13 -53.94 -23.30 -16.57
N ARG A 14 -54.64 -24.13 -17.35
CA ARG A 14 -54.03 -24.91 -18.44
C ARG A 14 -53.46 -24.03 -19.55
N ALA A 15 -54.19 -23.00 -19.98
CA ALA A 15 -53.73 -22.05 -20.98
C ALA A 15 -52.50 -21.26 -20.50
N THR A 16 -52.50 -20.83 -19.23
CA THR A 16 -51.38 -20.11 -18.61
C THR A 16 -50.16 -21.02 -18.48
N ARG A 17 -50.34 -22.28 -18.08
CA ARG A 17 -49.27 -23.29 -17.99
C ARG A 17 -48.63 -23.59 -19.34
N LYS A 18 -49.44 -23.73 -20.40
CA LYS A 18 -48.97 -23.94 -21.77
C LYS A 18 -48.18 -22.74 -22.30
N LYS A 19 -48.61 -21.52 -21.97
CA LYS A 19 -47.93 -20.27 -22.36
C LYS A 19 -46.61 -20.06 -21.61
N LEU A 20 -46.53 -20.52 -20.36
CA LEU A 20 -45.30 -20.49 -19.54
C LEU A 20 -44.28 -21.57 -19.96
N GLN A 21 -44.73 -22.77 -20.32
CA GLN A 21 -43.85 -23.87 -20.77
C GLN A 21 -43.04 -23.51 -22.03
N GLY A 22 -43.56 -22.68 -22.93
CA GLY A 22 -42.82 -22.20 -24.10
C GLY A 22 -41.78 -21.11 -23.80
N ARG A 23 -41.90 -20.40 -22.67
CA ARG A 23 -41.02 -19.27 -22.29
C ARG A 23 -39.88 -19.64 -21.33
N TRP A 24 -40.07 -20.69 -20.52
CA TRP A 24 -39.06 -21.23 -19.60
C TRP A 24 -37.72 -21.65 -20.24
N PRO A 25 -37.67 -22.36 -21.39
CA PRO A 25 -36.40 -22.76 -21.98
C PRO A 25 -35.58 -21.57 -22.51
N ILE A 26 -36.24 -20.49 -22.96
CA ILE A 26 -35.59 -19.29 -23.50
C ILE A 26 -34.94 -18.47 -22.38
N ALA A 27 -35.64 -18.29 -21.25
CA ALA A 27 -35.11 -17.56 -20.09
C ALA A 27 -33.89 -18.27 -19.48
N ASN A 28 -33.93 -19.59 -19.36
CA ASN A 28 -32.79 -20.39 -18.86
C ASN A 28 -31.60 -20.38 -19.82
N ALA A 29 -31.85 -20.42 -21.14
CA ALA A 29 -30.79 -20.31 -22.15
C ALA A 29 -30.09 -18.94 -22.11
N CYS A 30 -30.86 -17.84 -22.01
CA CYS A 30 -30.30 -16.50 -21.83
C CYS A 30 -29.49 -16.36 -20.53
N ALA A 31 -29.97 -16.93 -19.42
CA ALA A 31 -29.25 -16.92 -18.15
C ALA A 31 -27.94 -17.73 -18.19
N LEU A 32 -27.93 -18.89 -18.86
CA LEU A 32 -26.73 -19.70 -19.07
C LEU A 32 -25.71 -19.00 -19.98
N MET A 33 -26.16 -18.38 -21.07
CA MET A 33 -25.29 -17.59 -21.94
C MET A 33 -24.70 -16.38 -21.20
N ALA A 34 -25.52 -15.63 -20.46
CA ALA A 34 -25.05 -14.49 -19.65
C ALA A 34 -24.00 -14.92 -18.60
N ARG A 35 -24.20 -16.08 -17.95
CA ARG A 35 -23.20 -16.66 -17.02
C ARG A 35 -21.89 -17.05 -17.72
N GLY A 36 -21.95 -17.64 -18.91
CA GLY A 36 -20.76 -17.99 -19.70
C GLY A 36 -19.95 -16.76 -20.14
N TRP A 37 -20.63 -15.68 -20.51
CA TRP A 37 -20.02 -14.40 -20.86
C TRP A 37 -19.38 -13.72 -19.64
N LEU A 38 -20.07 -13.69 -18.49
CA LEU A 38 -19.53 -13.14 -17.25
C LEU A 38 -18.29 -13.90 -16.77
N ILE A 39 -18.30 -15.23 -16.83
CA ILE A 39 -17.13 -16.06 -16.47
C ILE A 39 -15.96 -15.78 -17.43
N SER A 40 -16.23 -15.66 -18.73
CA SER A 40 -15.20 -15.34 -19.73
C SER A 40 -14.62 -13.95 -19.53
N ALA A 41 -15.46 -12.94 -19.28
CA ALA A 41 -15.04 -11.58 -18.98
C ALA A 41 -14.21 -11.52 -17.68
N ALA A 42 -14.64 -12.20 -16.62
CA ALA A 42 -13.91 -12.28 -15.35
C ALA A 42 -12.52 -12.91 -15.52
N LYS A 43 -12.39 -13.95 -16.34
CA LYS A 43 -11.08 -14.57 -16.65
C LYS A 43 -10.16 -13.62 -17.42
N VAL A 44 -10.69 -12.85 -18.36
CA VAL A 44 -9.90 -11.85 -19.11
C VAL A 44 -9.45 -10.73 -18.18
N ILE A 45 -10.35 -10.19 -17.34
CA ILE A 45 -10.02 -9.18 -16.35
C ILE A 45 -8.96 -9.69 -15.37
N LEU A 46 -9.10 -10.92 -14.87
CA LEU A 46 -8.12 -11.52 -13.96
C LEU A 46 -6.74 -11.67 -14.62
N ARG A 47 -6.68 -12.10 -15.89
CA ARG A 47 -5.41 -12.18 -16.64
C ARG A 47 -4.75 -10.82 -16.80
N ILE A 48 -5.52 -9.80 -17.16
CA ILE A 48 -5.01 -8.42 -17.27
C ILE A 48 -4.52 -7.93 -15.90
N ALA A 49 -5.29 -8.16 -14.84
CA ALA A 49 -4.91 -7.77 -13.48
C ALA A 49 -3.60 -8.46 -13.04
N VAL A 50 -3.43 -9.75 -13.34
CA VAL A 50 -2.18 -10.48 -13.06
C VAL A 50 -1.02 -9.91 -13.85
N VAL A 51 -1.17 -9.64 -15.16
CA VAL A 51 -0.10 -9.06 -15.98
C VAL A 51 0.30 -7.67 -15.47
N LEU A 52 -0.68 -6.82 -15.14
CA LEU A 52 -0.42 -5.49 -14.57
C LEU A 52 0.26 -5.58 -13.20
N TYR A 53 -0.15 -6.53 -12.34
CA TYR A 53 0.49 -6.76 -11.05
C TYR A 53 1.92 -7.26 -11.20
N THR A 54 2.18 -8.17 -12.14
CA THR A 54 3.53 -8.68 -12.41
C THR A 54 4.42 -7.60 -13.01
N LEU A 55 3.93 -6.78 -13.94
CA LEU A 55 4.67 -5.63 -14.48
C LEU A 55 4.96 -4.59 -13.40
N TYR A 56 4.00 -4.33 -12.50
CA TYR A 56 4.20 -3.49 -11.33
C TYR A 56 5.31 -4.03 -10.43
N TYR A 57 5.26 -5.33 -10.09
CA TYR A 57 6.28 -5.95 -9.24
C TYR A 57 7.64 -5.97 -9.95
N ALA A 58 7.69 -6.22 -11.25
CA ALA A 58 8.94 -6.15 -11.99
C ALA A 58 9.50 -4.72 -11.99
N LEU A 59 8.73 -3.71 -12.41
CA LEU A 59 9.25 -2.36 -12.58
C LEU A 59 9.53 -1.63 -11.27
N PHE A 60 8.60 -1.69 -10.32
CA PHE A 60 8.80 -1.07 -9.02
C PHE A 60 9.70 -1.96 -8.18
N PHE A 61 9.37 -3.24 -7.97
CA PHE A 61 10.10 -4.04 -6.99
C PHE A 61 11.55 -4.32 -7.42
N TRP A 62 11.87 -4.51 -8.72
CA TRP A 62 13.28 -4.65 -9.14
C TRP A 62 14.09 -3.36 -9.05
N GLN A 63 13.51 -2.18 -9.28
CA GLN A 63 14.18 -0.92 -8.95
C GLN A 63 14.37 -0.72 -7.44
N LEU A 64 13.65 -1.50 -6.63
CA LEU A 64 13.54 -1.33 -5.20
C LEU A 64 14.24 -2.45 -4.39
N SER A 65 14.80 -3.49 -5.01
CA SER A 65 15.25 -4.71 -4.33
C SER A 65 16.73 -5.08 -4.52
N THR A 66 17.58 -4.20 -5.04
CA THR A 66 18.99 -4.53 -5.29
C THR A 66 20.02 -3.65 -4.58
N ASP A 67 19.60 -2.63 -3.84
CA ASP A 67 20.51 -1.93 -2.93
C ASP A 67 20.13 -2.25 -1.50
N ASP A 68 20.89 -3.18 -0.90
CA ASP A 68 21.16 -3.21 0.54
C ASP A 68 21.86 -1.88 0.86
N GLY A 69 21.08 -0.80 0.89
CA GLY A 69 21.70 0.53 0.93
C GLY A 69 22.39 0.80 2.26
N PRO A 70 22.80 2.05 2.51
CA PRO A 70 23.88 2.40 3.42
C PRO A 70 23.65 2.04 4.89
N PHE A 71 22.44 1.65 5.29
CA PHE A 71 22.17 1.18 6.64
C PHE A 71 20.93 0.29 6.77
N THR A 72 20.92 -0.40 7.90
CA THR A 72 19.74 -1.04 8.47
C THR A 72 19.23 -0.26 9.68
N GLY A 73 17.91 -0.11 9.75
CA GLY A 73 17.22 0.49 10.88
C GLY A 73 17.16 -0.48 12.06
N SER A 74 17.83 -0.16 13.15
CA SER A 74 17.79 -0.95 14.39
C SER A 74 16.96 -0.23 15.46
N PRO A 75 15.99 -0.88 16.12
CA PRO A 75 15.20 -0.26 17.19
C PRO A 75 16.09 0.31 18.32
N ARG A 76 15.80 1.53 18.75
CA ARG A 76 16.44 2.20 19.89
C ARG A 76 15.43 2.34 21.03
N SER A 77 15.73 1.77 22.20
CA SER A 77 14.84 1.83 23.37
C SER A 77 14.87 3.19 24.08
N ASP A 78 16.04 3.83 24.14
CA ASP A 78 16.22 5.14 24.77
C ASP A 78 16.46 6.22 23.73
N CYS A 79 15.40 6.93 23.37
CA CYS A 79 15.40 7.90 22.30
C CYS A 79 16.05 9.23 22.76
N PRO A 80 16.88 9.91 21.93
CA PRO A 80 17.55 11.14 22.32
C PRO A 80 16.58 12.21 22.81
N ARG A 81 16.89 12.81 23.97
CA ARG A 81 16.08 13.87 24.59
C ARG A 81 16.57 15.28 24.27
N ARG A 82 17.71 15.41 23.59
CA ARG A 82 18.24 16.69 23.12
C ARG A 82 17.39 17.25 21.98
N ALA A 83 17.67 18.49 21.57
CA ALA A 83 17.03 19.05 20.37
C ALA A 83 17.42 18.23 19.14
N ALA A 84 16.46 18.02 18.24
CA ALA A 84 16.73 17.33 16.98
C ALA A 84 17.49 18.24 16.02
N ASP A 85 18.42 17.67 15.27
CA ASP A 85 19.19 18.36 14.23
C ASP A 85 18.34 18.65 12.99
N GLN A 86 17.22 17.93 12.83
CA GLN A 86 16.16 18.25 11.89
C GLN A 86 14.80 17.83 12.43
N TYR A 87 13.81 18.70 12.23
CA TYR A 87 12.39 18.39 12.36
C TYR A 87 11.77 18.36 10.96
N PHE A 88 11.12 17.27 10.59
CA PHE A 88 10.45 17.12 9.30
C PHE A 88 8.98 16.74 9.52
N VAL A 89 8.08 17.68 9.24
CA VAL A 89 6.64 17.48 9.38
C VAL A 89 6.15 16.55 8.27
N LEU A 90 5.45 15.48 8.65
CA LEU A 90 4.88 14.54 7.70
C LEU A 90 3.47 14.95 7.27
N ARG A 91 2.49 14.67 8.13
CA ARG A 91 1.05 14.88 7.96
C ARG A 91 0.37 14.77 9.33
N ASP A 92 -0.86 15.24 9.40
CA ASP A 92 -1.70 15.20 10.60
C ASP A 92 -0.96 15.85 11.78
N ASP A 93 -0.64 15.07 12.81
CA ASP A 93 0.11 15.48 13.99
C ASP A 93 1.50 14.82 14.06
N GLN A 94 2.02 14.25 12.98
CA GLN A 94 3.26 13.47 12.99
C GLN A 94 4.47 14.22 12.41
N GLN A 95 5.61 14.08 13.08
CA GLN A 95 6.89 14.62 12.64
C GLN A 95 8.04 13.61 12.81
N LEU A 96 8.96 13.61 11.86
CA LEU A 96 10.23 12.92 11.98
C LEU A 96 11.24 13.85 12.66
N LEU A 97 11.90 13.31 13.67
CA LEU A 97 13.04 13.91 14.32
C LEU A 97 14.29 13.19 13.84
N VAL A 98 15.30 13.95 13.42
CA VAL A 98 16.61 13.39 13.07
C VAL A 98 17.66 13.94 14.01
N PHE A 99 18.46 13.04 14.55
CA PHE A 99 19.56 13.32 15.45
C PHE A 99 20.84 12.82 14.80
N ASP A 100 21.76 13.73 14.46
CA ASP A 100 23.10 13.38 13.98
C ASP A 100 23.89 12.75 15.12
N PRO A 101 24.78 11.77 14.87
CA PRO A 101 25.51 11.09 15.92
C PRO A 101 26.43 12.05 16.67
N GLU A 102 26.33 12.09 17.99
CA GLU A 102 27.32 12.75 18.86
C GLU A 102 28.57 11.87 19.07
N PRO A 103 29.68 12.42 19.58
CA PRO A 103 30.85 11.63 19.93
C PRO A 103 30.49 10.47 20.87
N GLY A 104 30.72 9.24 20.42
CA GLY A 104 30.38 8.01 21.14
C GLY A 104 29.05 7.37 20.75
N GLU A 105 28.21 8.04 19.95
CA GLU A 105 27.05 7.41 19.32
C GLU A 105 27.46 6.64 18.06
N VAL A 106 26.86 5.46 17.87
CA VAL A 106 27.21 4.54 16.77
C VAL A 106 26.71 5.05 15.41
N ALA A 107 25.57 5.73 15.39
CA ALA A 107 24.87 6.12 14.18
C ALA A 107 23.84 7.24 14.45
N PRO A 108 23.39 7.97 13.41
CA PRO A 108 22.27 8.88 13.53
C PRO A 108 21.02 8.15 13.98
N THR A 109 20.15 8.89 14.66
CA THR A 109 18.86 8.38 15.12
C THR A 109 17.73 9.09 14.42
N VAL A 110 16.72 8.33 14.02
CA VAL A 110 15.46 8.87 13.50
C VAL A 110 14.34 8.43 14.42
N ALA A 111 13.51 9.38 14.85
CA ALA A 111 12.34 9.11 15.66
C ALA A 111 11.09 9.65 15.00
N LEU A 112 9.97 8.97 15.18
CA LEU A 112 8.65 9.52 14.87
C LEU A 112 8.03 10.03 16.17
N GLN A 113 7.60 11.28 16.15
CA GLN A 113 6.96 11.94 17.27
C GLN A 113 5.61 12.52 16.83
N LYS A 114 4.62 12.44 17.70
CA LYS A 114 3.38 13.20 17.57
C LYS A 114 3.57 14.65 18.03
N ALA A 115 2.67 15.54 17.65
CA ALA A 115 2.65 16.94 18.08
C ALA A 115 2.46 17.08 19.60
N SER A 116 1.88 16.06 20.25
CA SER A 116 1.79 15.95 21.72
C SER A 116 3.15 15.75 22.41
N GLY A 117 4.20 15.42 21.66
CA GLY A 117 5.52 15.06 22.17
C GLY A 117 5.72 13.55 22.38
N GLU A 118 4.68 12.73 22.21
CA GLU A 118 4.76 11.27 22.31
C GLU A 118 5.63 10.70 21.18
N VAL A 119 6.64 9.90 21.55
CA VAL A 119 7.51 9.19 20.59
C VAL A 119 6.90 7.83 20.28
N GLU A 120 6.53 7.61 19.03
CA GLU A 120 5.93 6.37 18.53
C GLU A 120 6.98 5.27 18.33
N TRP A 121 8.10 5.64 17.72
CA TRP A 121 9.24 4.74 17.53
C TRP A 121 10.53 5.54 17.34
N CYS A 122 11.64 4.85 17.55
CA CYS A 122 12.98 5.39 17.50
C CYS A 122 13.92 4.33 16.94
N ILE A 123 14.73 4.68 15.94
CA ILE A 123 15.65 3.76 15.29
C ILE A 123 17.03 4.38 15.09
N TYR A 124 18.06 3.56 15.22
CA TYR A 124 19.41 3.85 14.72
C TYR A 124 19.50 3.52 13.23
N ALA A 125 20.19 4.37 12.47
CA ALA A 125 20.57 4.11 11.09
C ALA A 125 21.98 3.50 11.02
N VAL A 126 22.12 2.23 11.38
CA VAL A 126 23.42 1.57 11.54
C VAL A 126 23.98 1.13 10.19
N GLY A 127 25.17 1.63 9.85
CA GLY A 127 25.88 1.25 8.63
C GLY A 127 26.10 -0.25 8.52
N MET A 128 26.07 -0.78 7.30
CA MET A 128 26.40 -2.19 7.04
C MET A 128 27.92 -2.40 7.09
N GLU A 129 28.38 -3.60 7.45
CA GLU A 129 29.77 -4.07 7.47
C GLU A 129 30.88 -3.03 7.17
N ASN A 130 31.59 -2.57 8.22
CA ASN A 130 32.69 -1.60 8.14
C ASN A 130 32.33 -0.24 7.53
N THR A 131 31.03 0.09 7.42
CA THR A 131 30.57 1.42 7.03
C THR A 131 29.90 2.14 8.19
N ALA A 132 29.86 3.46 8.08
CA ALA A 132 29.20 4.35 9.02
C ALA A 132 28.24 5.26 8.25
N VAL A 133 27.10 5.51 8.85
CA VAL A 133 26.23 6.61 8.44
C VAL A 133 26.59 7.82 9.28
N TYR A 134 26.82 8.95 8.62
CA TYR A 134 27.19 10.19 9.29
C TYR A 134 26.00 11.12 9.45
N LYS A 135 25.10 11.15 8.46
CA LYS A 135 24.03 12.14 8.41
C LYS A 135 22.83 11.64 7.64
N LEU A 136 21.64 12.00 8.09
CA LEU A 136 20.37 11.74 7.42
C LEU A 136 19.56 13.02 7.34
N ARG A 137 19.01 13.37 6.18
CA ARG A 137 18.14 14.54 6.05
C ARG A 137 16.95 14.26 5.16
N PHE A 138 15.75 14.51 5.67
CA PHE A 138 14.51 14.48 4.89
C PHE A 138 14.31 15.84 4.21
N VAL A 139 13.85 15.82 2.96
CA VAL A 139 13.74 17.04 2.12
C VAL A 139 12.34 17.25 1.56
N GLY A 140 11.49 16.22 1.53
CA GLY A 140 10.14 16.41 1.02
C GLY A 140 9.29 15.16 1.03
N THR A 141 7.98 15.37 1.11
CA THR A 141 6.97 14.34 0.97
C THR A 141 6.51 14.27 -0.48
N ARG A 142 6.30 13.07 -1.00
CA ARG A 142 5.79 12.85 -2.35
C ARG A 142 4.62 11.89 -2.29
N TRP A 143 3.60 12.20 -3.09
CA TRP A 143 2.51 11.29 -3.33
C TRP A 143 3.03 10.05 -4.07
N HIS A 144 2.50 8.89 -3.68
CA HIS A 144 2.71 7.71 -4.47
C HIS A 144 1.96 7.86 -5.79
N PRO A 145 2.53 7.50 -6.95
CA PRO A 145 1.81 7.52 -8.23
C PRO A 145 0.61 6.55 -8.26
N ILE A 146 0.41 5.75 -7.21
CA ILE A 146 -0.69 4.81 -7.07
C ILE A 146 -1.61 5.34 -5.97
N PRO A 147 -2.91 5.60 -6.25
CA PRO A 147 -3.80 6.34 -5.35
C PRO A 147 -4.01 5.72 -3.97
N PHE A 148 -3.84 4.40 -3.85
CA PHE A 148 -4.08 3.64 -2.62
C PHE A 148 -2.80 3.29 -1.85
N MET A 149 -1.63 3.69 -2.36
CA MET A 149 -0.36 3.50 -1.65
C MET A 149 -0.08 4.72 -0.77
N PRO A 150 0.44 4.52 0.45
CA PRO A 150 0.77 5.63 1.31
C PRO A 150 1.85 6.51 0.66
N PRO A 151 1.83 7.83 0.90
CA PRO A 151 2.90 8.72 0.47
C PRO A 151 4.23 8.29 1.08
N TYR A 152 5.31 8.70 0.45
CA TYR A 152 6.66 8.44 0.92
C TYR A 152 7.42 9.75 1.11
N VAL A 153 8.39 9.70 2.00
CA VAL A 153 9.30 10.80 2.32
C VAL A 153 10.60 10.56 1.57
N ARG A 154 11.17 11.61 0.99
CA ARG A 154 12.48 11.58 0.37
C ARG A 154 13.49 12.32 1.21
N GLY A 155 14.73 11.90 1.09
CA GLY A 155 15.85 12.52 1.76
C GLY A 155 17.18 12.14 1.14
N TRP A 156 18.24 12.49 1.85
CA TRP A 156 19.60 12.13 1.54
C TRP A 156 20.26 11.53 2.77
N VAL A 157 21.19 10.61 2.52
CA VAL A 157 22.02 9.96 3.53
C VAL A 157 23.47 10.15 3.15
N ASN A 158 24.25 10.71 4.07
CA ASN A 158 25.71 10.76 3.95
C ASN A 158 26.31 9.61 4.76
N TRP A 159 27.13 8.81 4.10
CA TRP A 159 27.72 7.59 4.65
C TRP A 159 29.13 7.39 4.11
N SER A 160 29.79 6.30 4.50
CA SER A 160 31.21 6.04 4.18
C SER A 160 31.60 6.22 2.71
N TYR A 161 30.71 5.94 1.76
CA TYR A 161 31.01 6.01 0.33
C TYR A 161 30.43 7.24 -0.38
N GLY A 162 29.77 8.16 0.35
CA GLY A 162 29.30 9.42 -0.21
C GLY A 162 27.90 9.81 0.23
N SER A 163 27.16 10.45 -0.68
CA SER A 163 25.78 10.89 -0.46
C SER A 163 24.84 10.16 -1.40
N GLU A 164 23.81 9.54 -0.84
CA GLU A 164 22.79 8.82 -1.60
C GLU A 164 21.39 9.34 -1.31
N ARG A 165 20.49 9.15 -2.27
CA ARG A 165 19.10 9.50 -2.06
C ARG A 165 18.41 8.37 -1.29
N MET A 166 17.63 8.73 -0.29
CA MET A 166 16.77 7.81 0.44
C MET A 166 15.28 8.09 0.22
N THR A 167 14.48 7.04 0.30
CA THR A 167 13.01 7.10 0.22
C THR A 167 12.40 6.20 1.29
N TRP A 168 11.53 6.75 2.14
CA TRP A 168 10.91 6.06 3.26
C TRP A 168 9.40 6.05 3.10
N SER A 169 8.75 4.90 3.28
CA SER A 169 7.30 4.79 3.37
C SER A 169 6.87 4.63 4.82
N ILE A 170 6.08 5.60 5.27
CA ILE A 170 5.50 5.64 6.60
C ILE A 170 3.99 5.54 6.41
N GLY A 171 3.37 4.54 7.03
CA GLY A 171 1.92 4.31 7.00
C GLY A 171 1.13 5.44 7.66
N HIS A 172 -0.19 5.41 7.52
CA HIS A 172 -1.05 6.43 8.15
C HIS A 172 -0.99 6.38 9.68
N GLY A 173 -0.90 5.19 10.28
CA GLY A 173 -0.72 5.02 11.72
C GLY A 173 0.73 5.17 12.19
N GLY A 174 1.59 5.91 11.46
CA GLY A 174 2.99 6.10 11.84
C GLY A 174 3.91 4.89 11.62
N LYS A 175 3.41 3.70 11.27
CA LYS A 175 4.25 2.51 11.05
C LYS A 175 5.27 2.73 9.93
N LEU A 176 6.56 2.52 10.22
CA LEU A 176 7.61 2.45 9.20
C LEU A 176 7.44 1.14 8.39
N ASN A 177 7.04 1.26 7.12
CA ASN A 177 6.78 0.10 6.27
C ASN A 177 8.04 -0.38 5.55
N TRP A 178 8.79 0.56 4.98
CA TRP A 178 10.05 0.30 4.28
C TRP A 178 10.85 1.59 4.11
N TYR A 179 12.15 1.46 3.89
CA TYR A 179 13.06 2.52 3.45
C TYR A 179 14.01 1.94 2.41
N LYS A 180 14.41 2.76 1.44
CA LYS A 180 15.17 2.36 0.24
C LYS A 180 16.10 3.48 -0.21
N TYR A 181 17.05 3.11 -1.05
CA TYR A 181 18.15 3.98 -1.45
C TYR A 181 18.36 3.92 -2.96
N SER A 182 18.91 5.00 -3.51
CA SER A 182 19.26 5.08 -4.92
C SER A 182 20.40 6.06 -5.11
N TRP A 183 21.34 5.68 -5.96
CA TRP A 183 22.40 6.52 -6.52
C TRP A 183 21.84 7.68 -7.36
#